data_AF-A0A6N6T275-F1
#
_entry.id   AF-A0A6N6T275-F1
#
_cell.length_a   1.000
_cell.length_b   1.000
_cell.length_c   1.000
_cell.angle_alpha   90.00
_cell.angle_beta   90.00
_cell.angle_gamma   90.00
#
_symmetry.space_group_name_H-M   'P 1'
#
loop_
_entity.id
_entity.type
_entity.pdbx_description
1 polymer ?
#
loop_
_entity_poly.entity_id
_entity_poly.type
_entity_poly.pdbx_seq_one_letter_code
_entity_poly.pdbx_strand_id
1 'polypeptide(L)'
;MRHPIKGGAAAGDLISIRAAAKHLDVALHHSVLAKHVKSGQVRSHGGKVRLSEVIEDLAKNIDHSRAHRRRKPLPISSSGDATGVATPDETQPADGAARAIAANERKPDNEPDMLPYNQARAKKETWLARLRRLEFQLKSGSLVDAEAVKKAVFNCAREERDALMNWPARVTPLIAAEVGADPVALAVALEKHVREHLAGRATRFNIASG
;
A
#
# COMPACT_ATOMS: atom_id res chain seq x y z
N MET A 1 62.86 -17.74 10.87
CA MET A 1 62.76 -16.95 9.62
C MET A 1 61.31 -16.98 9.17
N ARG A 2 60.61 -15.84 9.23
CA ARG A 2 59.14 -15.74 9.08
C ARG A 2 58.83 -14.92 7.82
N HIS A 3 58.03 -15.47 6.91
CA HIS A 3 57.77 -14.93 5.57
C HIS A 3 57.06 -13.55 5.57
N PRO A 4 57.43 -12.62 4.67
CA PRO A 4 56.68 -11.38 4.47
C PRO A 4 55.51 -11.55 3.48
N ILE A 5 54.42 -10.89 3.84
CA ILE A 5 53.12 -10.83 3.18
C ILE A 5 53.24 -9.88 1.96
N LYS A 6 52.79 -10.34 0.78
CA LYS A 6 53.11 -9.73 -0.52
C LYS A 6 52.05 -8.71 -0.96
N GLY A 7 52.48 -7.44 -1.10
CA GLY A 7 52.17 -6.55 -2.24
C GLY A 7 50.81 -5.85 -2.29
N GLY A 8 50.78 -4.58 -1.85
CA GLY A 8 49.79 -3.60 -2.32
C GLY A 8 50.17 -3.13 -3.74
N ALA A 9 49.26 -3.29 -4.70
CA ALA A 9 49.45 -2.88 -6.09
C ALA A 9 49.12 -1.39 -6.27
N ALA A 10 49.98 -0.66 -7.00
CA ALA A 10 49.83 0.77 -7.27
C ALA A 10 48.77 1.05 -8.36
N ALA A 11 48.17 2.24 -8.32
CA ALA A 11 47.00 2.67 -9.11
C ALA A 11 47.16 2.69 -10.66
N GLY A 12 48.32 2.29 -11.19
CA GLY A 12 48.61 2.23 -12.63
C GLY A 12 48.82 0.82 -13.20
N ASP A 13 48.83 -0.22 -12.36
CA ASP A 13 49.13 -1.58 -12.82
C ASP A 13 47.97 -2.20 -13.61
N LEU A 14 48.33 -2.92 -14.69
CA LEU A 14 47.41 -3.70 -15.51
C LEU A 14 47.02 -4.98 -14.76
N ILE A 15 45.82 -4.99 -14.17
CA ILE A 15 45.33 -6.09 -13.34
C ILE A 15 44.34 -6.93 -14.17
N SER A 16 44.25 -8.23 -13.88
CA SER A 16 43.24 -9.09 -14.52
C SER A 16 41.83 -8.67 -14.09
N ILE A 17 40.83 -8.88 -14.96
CA ILE A 17 39.42 -8.50 -14.71
C ILE A 17 38.92 -9.04 -13.36
N ARG A 18 39.30 -10.29 -13.01
CA ARG A 18 38.90 -10.92 -11.75
C ARG A 18 39.57 -10.27 -10.52
N ALA A 19 40.83 -9.87 -10.64
CA ALA A 19 41.53 -9.19 -9.55
C ALA A 19 41.04 -7.74 -9.38
N ALA A 20 40.74 -7.03 -10.47
CA ALA A 20 40.12 -5.70 -10.41
C ALA A 20 38.75 -5.72 -9.70
N ALA A 21 37.91 -6.74 -9.98
CA ALA A 21 36.62 -6.91 -9.31
C ALA A 21 36.73 -7.20 -7.81
N LYS A 22 37.83 -7.84 -7.36
CA LYS A 22 38.07 -8.13 -5.93
C LYS A 22 38.48 -6.88 -5.14
N HIS A 23 39.08 -5.89 -5.80
CA HIS A 23 39.48 -4.63 -5.18
C HIS A 23 38.32 -3.60 -5.10
N LEU A 24 37.23 -3.78 -5.84
CA LEU A 24 35.98 -3.03 -5.65
C LEU A 24 35.13 -3.73 -4.57
N ASP A 25 35.33 -3.35 -3.32
CA ASP A 25 34.96 -4.15 -2.14
C ASP A 25 33.46 -4.47 -1.94
N VAL A 26 32.45 -3.84 -2.58
CA VAL A 26 31.05 -4.11 -2.16
C VAL A 26 29.92 -4.02 -3.21
N ALA A 27 30.14 -4.04 -4.54
CA ALA A 27 28.97 -3.91 -5.44
C ALA A 27 28.97 -4.57 -6.82
N LEU A 28 30.09 -5.12 -7.32
CA LEU A 28 30.14 -5.60 -8.71
C LEU A 28 30.86 -6.95 -8.83
N HIS A 29 30.08 -8.00 -9.08
CA HIS A 29 30.60 -9.34 -9.35
C HIS A 29 31.37 -9.36 -10.68
N HIS A 30 32.45 -10.15 -10.77
CA HIS A 30 33.35 -10.23 -11.92
C HIS A 30 32.66 -10.49 -13.28
N SER A 31 31.50 -11.14 -13.29
CA SER A 31 30.67 -11.35 -14.48
C SER A 31 30.09 -10.05 -15.06
N VAL A 32 29.74 -9.10 -14.19
CA VAL A 32 29.24 -7.78 -14.58
C VAL A 32 30.36 -6.99 -15.22
N LEU A 33 31.56 -7.01 -14.63
CA LEU A 33 32.74 -6.32 -15.19
C LEU A 33 33.15 -6.92 -16.55
N ALA A 34 33.11 -8.25 -16.70
CA ALA A 34 33.37 -8.92 -17.98
C ALA A 34 32.35 -8.52 -19.07
N LYS A 35 31.07 -8.32 -18.70
CA LYS A 35 30.04 -7.83 -19.62
C LYS A 35 30.33 -6.40 -20.08
N HIS A 36 30.78 -5.52 -19.18
CA HIS A 36 31.12 -4.13 -19.51
C HIS A 36 32.37 -4.02 -20.40
N VAL A 37 33.35 -4.89 -20.21
CA VAL A 37 34.49 -4.98 -21.14
C VAL A 37 34.03 -5.47 -22.52
N LYS A 38 33.17 -6.49 -22.57
CA LYS A 38 32.65 -7.04 -23.84
C LYS A 38 31.74 -6.06 -24.59
N SER A 39 30.99 -5.21 -23.89
CA SER A 39 30.19 -4.14 -24.47
C SER A 39 31.00 -2.90 -24.85
N GLY A 40 32.33 -2.91 -24.63
CA GLY A 40 33.21 -1.76 -24.89
C GLY A 40 33.04 -0.59 -23.92
N GLN A 41 32.28 -0.79 -22.83
CA GLN A 41 31.97 0.23 -21.83
C GLN A 41 33.08 0.43 -20.80
N VAL A 42 34.00 -0.54 -20.68
CA VAL A 42 35.24 -0.43 -19.90
C VAL A 42 36.41 -0.66 -20.84
N ARG A 43 37.37 0.26 -20.85
CA ARG A 43 38.57 0.15 -21.67
C ARG A 43 39.39 -1.08 -21.26
N SER A 44 39.74 -1.90 -22.25
CA SER A 44 40.54 -3.11 -22.05
C SER A 44 41.83 -3.01 -22.84
N HIS A 45 42.94 -3.28 -22.16
CA HIS A 45 44.28 -3.29 -22.74
C HIS A 45 44.74 -4.74 -22.86
N GLY A 46 44.30 -5.42 -23.92
CA GLY A 46 44.71 -6.81 -24.21
C GLY A 46 44.21 -7.83 -23.19
N GLY A 47 42.99 -7.66 -22.66
CA GLY A 47 42.39 -8.58 -21.68
C GLY A 47 42.74 -8.28 -20.21
N LYS A 48 43.54 -7.25 -19.96
CA LYS A 48 43.80 -6.68 -18.63
C LYS A 48 43.20 -5.28 -18.54
N VAL A 49 42.82 -4.88 -17.34
CA VAL A 49 42.12 -3.63 -17.08
C VAL A 49 42.83 -2.88 -15.95
N ARG A 50 42.99 -1.56 -16.10
CA ARG A 50 43.52 -0.69 -15.05
C ARG A 50 42.42 -0.35 -14.06
N LEU A 51 42.72 -0.50 -12.77
CA LEU A 51 41.73 -0.33 -11.70
C LEU A 51 41.21 1.12 -11.60
N SER A 52 42.08 2.11 -11.81
CA SER A 52 41.74 3.53 -11.81
C SER A 52 40.73 3.90 -12.91
N GLU A 53 40.96 3.42 -14.14
CA GLU A 53 40.09 3.68 -15.29
C GLU A 53 38.71 3.02 -15.15
N VAL A 54 38.64 1.84 -14.52
CA VAL A 54 37.36 1.14 -14.24
C VAL A 54 36.46 1.96 -13.34
N ILE A 55 37.03 2.56 -12.30
CA ILE A 55 36.27 3.36 -11.33
C ILE A 55 35.69 4.59 -12.03
N GLU A 56 36.48 5.26 -12.88
CA GLU A 56 36.02 6.41 -13.67
C GLU A 56 34.92 6.04 -14.67
N ASP A 57 35.11 4.94 -15.41
CA ASP A 57 34.18 4.52 -16.46
C ASP A 57 32.85 4.01 -15.84
N LEU A 58 32.89 3.38 -14.65
CA LEU A 58 31.69 3.02 -13.90
C LEU A 58 30.95 4.23 -13.32
N ALA A 59 31.67 5.21 -12.77
CA ALA A 59 31.06 6.42 -12.21
C ALA A 59 30.24 7.18 -13.27
N LYS A 60 30.78 7.31 -14.48
CA LYS A 60 30.11 7.97 -15.61
C LYS A 60 28.80 7.26 -16.00
N ASN A 61 28.74 5.93 -15.91
CA ASN A 61 27.57 5.14 -16.32
C ASN A 61 26.46 5.07 -15.24
N ILE A 62 26.83 5.08 -13.96
CA ILE A 62 25.87 5.12 -12.83
C ILE A 62 25.05 6.43 -12.87
N ASP A 63 25.66 7.55 -13.26
CA ASP A 63 24.96 8.83 -13.40
C ASP A 63 24.02 8.87 -14.60
N HIS A 64 24.35 8.24 -15.73
CA HIS A 64 23.44 8.17 -16.90
C HIS A 64 22.18 7.35 -16.60
N SER A 65 22.32 6.28 -15.81
CA SER A 65 21.19 5.44 -15.39
C SER A 65 20.38 6.04 -14.21
N ARG A 66 20.96 6.96 -13.44
CA ARG A 66 20.24 7.83 -12.49
C ARG A 66 19.52 9.00 -13.20
N ALA A 67 20.14 9.58 -14.23
CA ALA A 67 19.57 10.69 -15.01
C ALA A 67 18.29 10.27 -15.76
N HIS A 68 18.24 9.06 -16.30
CA HIS A 68 17.03 8.53 -16.94
C HIS A 68 15.88 8.24 -15.96
N ARG A 69 16.18 7.99 -14.68
CA ARG A 69 15.18 7.80 -13.62
C ARG A 69 14.66 9.12 -13.02
N ARG A 70 15.34 10.26 -13.26
CA ARG A 70 15.01 11.57 -12.67
C ARG A 70 14.16 12.50 -13.57
N ARG A 71 13.85 12.13 -14.81
CA ARG A 71 13.04 12.97 -15.71
C ARG A 71 11.57 12.56 -15.72
N LYS A 72 10.86 12.87 -14.64
CA LYS A 72 9.44 13.23 -14.71
C LYS A 72 9.11 14.26 -13.63
N PRO A 73 9.23 15.57 -13.91
CA PRO A 73 8.76 16.59 -12.99
C PRO A 73 7.24 16.73 -13.14
N LEU A 74 6.50 16.65 -12.03
CA LEU A 74 5.15 17.19 -11.92
C LEU A 74 5.26 18.71 -11.65
N PRO A 75 4.45 19.57 -12.28
CA PRO A 75 4.49 21.00 -12.03
C PRO A 75 3.83 21.33 -10.68
N ILE A 76 4.57 21.97 -9.78
CA ILE A 76 4.08 22.63 -8.57
C ILE A 76 4.02 24.12 -8.90
N SER A 77 2.83 24.72 -8.80
CA SER A 77 2.61 26.15 -8.90
C SER A 77 2.63 26.77 -7.50
N SER A 78 3.40 27.85 -7.32
CA SER A 78 3.23 28.81 -6.22
C SER A 78 3.48 30.23 -6.72
N SER A 79 2.41 31.05 -6.69
CA SER A 79 2.30 32.49 -6.30
C SER A 79 3.57 33.37 -6.38
N GLY A 80 3.60 34.60 -6.91
CA GLY A 80 2.65 35.69 -7.24
C GLY A 80 3.49 36.79 -7.93
N ASP A 81 3.07 37.96 -8.38
CA ASP A 81 1.90 38.80 -8.15
C ASP A 81 1.90 39.91 -9.24
N ALA A 82 0.79 40.66 -9.35
CA ALA A 82 0.61 41.98 -9.98
C ALA A 82 0.34 42.15 -11.51
N THR A 83 -0.92 42.53 -11.77
CA THR A 83 -1.43 43.65 -12.61
C THR A 83 -2.36 43.23 -13.76
N GLY A 84 -3.59 43.74 -13.71
CA GLY A 84 -4.75 43.22 -14.43
C GLY A 84 -5.09 43.87 -15.76
N VAL A 85 -6.23 43.43 -16.32
CA VAL A 85 -7.27 44.17 -17.07
C VAL A 85 -8.35 43.17 -17.56
N ALA A 86 -9.60 43.44 -17.14
CA ALA A 86 -10.92 43.21 -17.78
C ALA A 86 -11.29 41.85 -18.42
N THR A 87 -12.13 41.02 -17.77
CA THR A 87 -13.61 40.76 -17.96
C THR A 87 -14.02 39.87 -19.15
N PRO A 88 -15.17 39.18 -19.11
CA PRO A 88 -15.77 38.37 -18.04
C PRO A 88 -16.20 36.97 -18.59
N ASP A 89 -16.78 36.13 -17.73
CA ASP A 89 -17.93 35.24 -18.01
C ASP A 89 -17.80 33.76 -17.62
N GLU A 90 -18.89 33.28 -17.00
CA GLU A 90 -19.36 31.91 -16.78
C GLU A 90 -18.49 30.82 -16.11
N THR A 91 -18.72 30.66 -14.79
CA THR A 91 -19.36 29.49 -14.14
C THR A 91 -19.13 28.05 -14.68
N GLN A 92 -18.71 27.17 -13.73
CA GLN A 92 -18.86 25.69 -13.66
C GLN A 92 -17.78 24.78 -14.32
N PRO A 93 -17.64 23.50 -13.91
CA PRO A 93 -17.31 22.98 -12.58
C PRO A 93 -16.20 21.88 -12.65
N ALA A 94 -15.86 21.31 -11.50
CA ALA A 94 -14.83 20.28 -11.34
C ALA A 94 -15.19 18.91 -11.95
N ASP A 95 -14.86 18.67 -13.22
CA ASP A 95 -14.94 17.36 -13.89
C ASP A 95 -13.54 16.80 -14.23
N GLY A 96 -12.69 16.66 -13.21
CA GLY A 96 -11.33 16.10 -13.37
C GLY A 96 -11.20 14.61 -13.03
N ALA A 97 -12.11 14.05 -12.22
CA ALA A 97 -11.97 12.70 -11.66
C ALA A 97 -12.66 11.59 -12.47
N ALA A 98 -13.54 11.93 -13.43
CA ALA A 98 -14.31 10.95 -14.20
C ALA A 98 -13.65 10.50 -15.52
N ARG A 99 -12.56 11.16 -15.98
CA ARG A 99 -12.05 10.96 -17.35
C ARG A 99 -10.96 9.88 -17.52
N ALA A 100 -10.57 9.19 -16.45
CA ALA A 100 -9.64 8.05 -16.52
C ALA A 100 -10.34 6.67 -16.58
N ILE A 101 -11.68 6.65 -16.67
CA ILE A 101 -12.49 5.41 -16.67
C ILE A 101 -12.97 5.06 -18.11
N ALA A 102 -12.72 5.92 -19.10
CA ALA A 102 -13.34 5.81 -20.44
C ALA A 102 -12.39 5.39 -21.58
N ALA A 103 -11.39 4.53 -21.32
CA ALA A 103 -10.51 4.00 -22.38
C ALA A 103 -10.05 2.55 -22.16
N ASN A 104 -10.89 1.70 -21.57
CA ASN A 104 -10.70 0.26 -21.70
C ASN A 104 -12.04 -0.38 -22.05
N GLU A 105 -12.23 -0.59 -23.35
CA GLU A 105 -13.34 -1.37 -23.88
C GLU A 105 -13.40 -2.71 -23.12
N ARG A 106 -14.43 -2.84 -22.28
CA ARG A 106 -14.73 -4.05 -21.54
C ARG A 106 -15.23 -5.09 -22.54
N LYS A 107 -14.30 -5.76 -23.22
CA LYS A 107 -14.61 -7.04 -23.89
C LYS A 107 -15.08 -8.02 -22.82
N PRO A 108 -16.12 -8.82 -23.07
CA PRO A 108 -16.58 -9.82 -22.12
C PRO A 108 -15.43 -10.82 -21.86
N ASP A 109 -15.12 -11.06 -20.58
CA ASP A 109 -14.01 -11.89 -20.09
C ASP A 109 -14.16 -13.40 -20.38
N ASN A 110 -14.84 -13.79 -21.47
CA ASN A 110 -15.25 -15.17 -21.77
C ASN A 110 -14.60 -15.77 -23.03
N GLU A 111 -13.54 -15.16 -23.55
CA GLU A 111 -12.69 -15.78 -24.58
C GLU A 111 -11.38 -16.23 -23.91
N PRO A 112 -10.94 -17.50 -24.04
CA PRO A 112 -9.63 -17.91 -23.58
C PRO A 112 -8.59 -17.17 -24.40
N ASP A 113 -8.11 -16.05 -23.84
CA ASP A 113 -7.02 -15.25 -24.33
C ASP A 113 -5.84 -16.21 -24.60
N MET A 114 -5.62 -16.60 -25.86
CA MET A 114 -4.54 -17.49 -26.27
C MET A 114 -3.22 -16.73 -26.15
N LEU A 115 -2.80 -16.56 -24.90
CA LEU A 115 -1.58 -15.89 -24.55
C LEU A 115 -0.42 -16.83 -24.82
N PRO A 116 0.71 -16.32 -25.32
CA PRO A 116 1.92 -17.13 -25.41
C PRO A 116 2.29 -17.67 -24.01
N TYR A 117 2.75 -18.92 -23.97
CA TYR A 117 2.94 -19.72 -22.74
C TYR A 117 3.60 -18.95 -21.57
N ASN A 118 4.64 -18.17 -21.86
CA ASN A 118 5.35 -17.37 -20.86
C ASN A 118 4.47 -16.29 -20.22
N GLN A 119 3.61 -15.63 -20.99
CA GLN A 119 2.67 -14.63 -20.49
C GLN A 119 1.55 -15.29 -19.67
N ALA A 120 1.03 -16.44 -20.12
CA ALA A 120 0.05 -17.21 -19.36
C ALA A 120 0.60 -17.65 -17.99
N ARG A 121 1.85 -18.13 -17.96
CA ARG A 121 2.56 -18.50 -16.73
C ARG A 121 2.74 -17.30 -15.79
N ALA A 122 3.20 -16.17 -16.31
CA ALA A 122 3.38 -14.95 -15.52
C ALA A 122 2.05 -14.44 -14.93
N LYS A 123 0.95 -14.47 -15.70
CA LYS A 123 -0.39 -14.13 -15.19
C LYS A 123 -0.79 -15.07 -14.06
N LYS A 124 -0.64 -16.40 -14.23
CA LYS A 124 -0.95 -17.40 -13.19
C LYS A 124 -0.15 -17.17 -11.91
N GLU A 125 1.17 -16.95 -12.02
CA GLU A 125 2.03 -16.71 -10.86
C GLU A 125 1.65 -15.41 -10.12
N THR A 126 1.28 -14.36 -10.87
CA THR A 126 0.79 -13.10 -10.28
C THR A 126 -0.51 -13.30 -9.50
N TRP A 127 -1.47 -14.03 -10.07
CA TRP A 127 -2.73 -14.35 -9.39
C TRP A 127 -2.50 -15.19 -8.14
N LEU A 128 -1.61 -16.18 -8.22
CA LEU A 128 -1.26 -17.02 -7.09
C LEU A 128 -0.56 -16.24 -5.97
N ALA A 129 0.31 -15.28 -6.31
CA ALA A 129 0.92 -14.39 -5.33
C ALA A 129 -0.13 -13.50 -4.63
N ARG A 130 -1.12 -13.00 -5.37
CA ARG A 130 -2.25 -12.23 -4.79
C ARG A 130 -3.10 -13.09 -3.86
N LEU A 131 -3.44 -14.32 -4.27
CA LEU A 131 -4.19 -15.26 -3.44
C LEU A 131 -3.46 -15.57 -2.13
N ARG A 132 -2.16 -15.90 -2.21
CA ARG A 132 -1.34 -16.17 -1.03
C ARG A 132 -1.23 -14.96 -0.09
N ARG A 133 -1.20 -13.76 -0.64
CA ARG A 133 -1.22 -12.53 0.18
C ARG A 133 -2.55 -12.40 0.94
N LEU A 134 -3.69 -12.65 0.28
CA LEU A 134 -5.00 -12.62 0.92
C LEU A 134 -5.12 -13.71 1.99
N GLU A 135 -4.67 -14.93 1.69
CA GLU A 135 -4.66 -16.03 2.65
C GLU A 135 -3.77 -15.73 3.86
N PHE A 136 -2.60 -15.12 3.64
CA PHE A 136 -1.73 -14.67 4.73
C PHE A 136 -2.43 -13.63 5.60
N GLN A 137 -3.08 -12.63 5.00
CA GLN A 137 -3.82 -11.58 5.73
C GLN A 137 -5.01 -12.13 6.51
N LEU A 138 -5.72 -13.12 5.96
CA LEU A 138 -6.82 -13.80 6.66
C LEU A 138 -6.29 -14.61 7.84
N LYS A 139 -5.22 -15.40 7.64
CA LYS A 139 -4.59 -16.21 8.70
C LYS A 139 -3.93 -15.35 9.77
N SER A 140 -3.40 -14.18 9.40
CA SER A 140 -2.82 -13.23 10.37
C SER A 140 -3.90 -12.39 11.08
N GLY A 141 -5.18 -12.56 10.75
CA GLY A 141 -6.30 -11.81 11.34
C GLY A 141 -6.41 -10.35 10.88
N SER A 142 -5.64 -9.95 9.86
CA SER A 142 -5.71 -8.60 9.28
C SER A 142 -6.91 -8.43 8.34
N LEU A 143 -7.46 -9.53 7.82
CA LEU A 143 -8.65 -9.54 6.98
C LEU A 143 -9.71 -10.40 7.65
N VAL A 144 -10.94 -9.92 7.73
CA VAL A 144 -12.09 -10.64 8.27
C VAL A 144 -13.23 -10.52 7.27
N ASP A 145 -14.08 -11.55 7.20
CA ASP A 145 -15.28 -11.50 6.38
C ASP A 145 -16.22 -10.38 6.88
N ALA A 146 -16.48 -9.41 6.01
CA ALA A 146 -17.35 -8.28 6.31
C ALA A 146 -18.79 -8.71 6.59
N GLU A 147 -19.28 -9.78 5.95
CA GLU A 147 -20.64 -10.27 6.18
C GLU A 147 -20.76 -10.92 7.57
N ALA A 148 -19.78 -11.75 7.95
CA ALA A 148 -19.70 -12.32 9.28
C ALA A 148 -19.63 -11.25 10.38
N VAL A 149 -18.81 -10.21 10.21
CA VAL A 149 -18.71 -9.11 11.19
C VAL A 149 -20.03 -8.35 11.31
N LYS A 150 -20.68 -8.02 10.19
CA LYS A 150 -21.99 -7.35 10.21
C LYS A 150 -23.03 -8.17 10.95
N LYS A 151 -23.09 -9.49 10.69
CA LYS A 151 -24.00 -10.41 11.41
C LYS A 151 -23.68 -10.46 12.90
N ALA A 152 -22.40 -10.56 13.28
CA ALA A 152 -21.98 -10.59 14.67
C ALA A 152 -22.36 -9.30 15.42
N VAL A 153 -22.11 -8.14 14.82
CA VAL A 153 -22.48 -6.84 15.39
C VAL A 153 -24.00 -6.70 15.51
N PHE A 154 -24.75 -7.11 14.49
CA PHE A 154 -26.21 -7.07 14.53
C PHE A 154 -26.78 -7.97 15.63
N ASN A 155 -26.25 -9.18 15.78
CA ASN A 155 -26.65 -10.09 16.84
C ASN A 155 -26.32 -9.53 18.23
N CYS A 156 -25.10 -9.00 18.42
CA CYS A 156 -24.69 -8.35 19.66
C CYS A 156 -25.63 -7.18 20.02
N ALA A 157 -25.91 -6.28 19.08
CA ALA A 157 -26.82 -5.16 19.29
C ALA A 157 -28.26 -5.62 19.60
N ARG A 158 -28.70 -6.74 18.99
CA ARG A 158 -30.00 -7.34 19.30
C ARG A 158 -30.03 -7.90 20.72
N GLU A 159 -29.01 -8.64 21.13
CA GLU A 159 -28.88 -9.18 22.48
C GLU A 159 -28.87 -8.06 23.52
N GLU A 160 -28.14 -6.97 23.27
CA GLU A 160 -28.15 -5.78 24.11
C GLU A 160 -29.55 -5.16 24.21
N ARG A 161 -30.25 -5.01 23.07
CA ARG A 161 -31.63 -4.49 23.05
C ARG A 161 -32.57 -5.37 23.87
N ASP A 162 -32.50 -6.69 23.68
CA ASP A 162 -33.37 -7.64 24.37
C ASP A 162 -33.05 -7.67 25.88
N ALA A 163 -31.78 -7.56 26.27
CA ALA A 163 -31.36 -7.42 27.66
C ALA A 163 -31.89 -6.13 28.30
N LEU A 164 -31.83 -4.99 27.59
CA LEU A 164 -32.36 -3.72 28.06
C LEU A 164 -33.89 -3.74 28.17
N MET A 165 -34.60 -4.43 27.28
CA MET A 165 -36.05 -4.58 27.37
C MET A 165 -36.50 -5.47 28.53
N ASN A 166 -35.69 -6.48 28.91
CA ASN A 166 -36.00 -7.37 30.04
C ASN A 166 -35.53 -6.81 31.40
N TRP A 167 -34.61 -5.84 31.39
CA TRP A 167 -34.04 -5.26 32.61
C TRP A 167 -35.08 -4.60 33.55
N PRO A 168 -36.06 -3.81 33.07
CA PRO A 168 -37.09 -3.21 33.92
C PRO A 168 -37.88 -4.23 34.73
N ALA A 169 -38.28 -5.35 34.13
CA ALA A 169 -39.05 -6.39 34.81
C ALA A 169 -38.29 -6.99 36.00
N ARG A 170 -36.96 -7.02 35.94
CA ARG A 170 -36.10 -7.56 37.01
C ARG A 170 -35.79 -6.54 38.10
N VAL A 171 -35.60 -5.28 37.74
CA VAL A 171 -35.09 -4.25 38.66
C VAL A 171 -36.20 -3.45 39.32
N THR A 172 -37.37 -3.33 38.67
CA THR A 172 -38.50 -2.60 39.25
C THR A 172 -38.90 -3.09 40.65
N PRO A 173 -39.06 -4.40 40.92
CA PRO A 173 -39.46 -4.85 42.25
C PRO A 173 -38.43 -4.49 43.34
N LEU A 174 -37.14 -4.47 42.97
CA LEU A 174 -36.05 -4.10 43.88
C LEU A 174 -36.10 -2.59 44.19
N ILE A 175 -36.21 -1.75 43.17
CA ILE A 175 -36.31 -0.29 43.35
C ILE A 175 -37.60 0.09 44.09
N ALA A 176 -38.72 -0.56 43.78
CA ALA A 176 -39.99 -0.30 44.44
C ALA A 176 -39.92 -0.60 45.95
N ALA A 177 -39.22 -1.68 46.33
CA ALA A 177 -38.97 -2.01 47.73
C ALA A 177 -38.06 -0.99 48.43
N GLU A 178 -37.05 -0.46 47.73
CA GLU A 178 -36.13 0.56 48.29
C GLU A 178 -36.80 1.93 48.49
N VAL A 179 -37.64 2.35 47.54
CA VAL A 179 -38.25 3.69 47.52
C VAL A 179 -39.65 3.70 48.15
N GLY A 180 -40.22 2.53 48.45
CA GLY A 180 -41.58 2.40 48.99
C GLY A 180 -42.67 2.78 47.98
N ALA A 181 -42.42 2.57 46.69
CA ALA A 181 -43.35 2.88 45.59
C ALA A 181 -44.18 1.65 45.19
N ASP A 182 -45.30 1.87 44.49
CA ASP A 182 -46.06 0.76 43.88
C ASP A 182 -45.22 0.06 42.80
N PRO A 183 -44.93 -1.25 42.94
CA PRO A 183 -44.13 -1.99 41.97
C PRO A 183 -44.74 -2.02 40.58
N VAL A 184 -46.07 -2.06 40.47
CA VAL A 184 -46.75 -2.18 39.17
C VAL A 184 -46.70 -0.86 38.42
N ALA A 185 -47.06 0.25 39.06
CA ALA A 185 -46.95 1.58 38.46
C ALA A 185 -45.51 1.92 38.06
N LEU A 186 -44.52 1.55 38.89
CA LEU A 186 -43.10 1.79 38.58
C LEU A 186 -42.64 0.97 37.35
N ALA A 187 -43.09 -0.27 37.20
CA ALA A 187 -42.73 -1.12 36.06
C ALA A 187 -43.21 -0.49 34.75
N VAL A 188 -44.48 -0.07 34.72
CA VAL A 188 -45.10 0.54 33.54
C VAL A 188 -44.39 1.84 33.17
N ALA A 189 -44.08 2.70 34.15
CA ALA A 189 -43.36 3.94 33.92
C ALA A 189 -41.94 3.69 33.38
N LEU A 190 -41.20 2.76 33.99
CA LEU A 190 -39.83 2.46 33.60
C LEU A 190 -39.76 1.82 32.20
N GLU A 191 -40.65 0.86 31.90
CA GLU A 191 -40.73 0.24 30.58
C GLU A 191 -41.03 1.27 29.48
N LYS A 192 -41.94 2.22 29.75
CA LYS A 192 -42.25 3.30 28.83
C LYS A 192 -40.99 4.13 28.52
N HIS A 193 -40.29 4.59 29.55
CA HIS A 193 -39.10 5.42 29.39
C HIS A 193 -37.93 4.67 28.71
N VAL A 194 -37.72 3.40 29.03
CA VAL A 194 -36.70 2.58 28.36
C VAL A 194 -37.03 2.42 26.88
N ARG A 195 -38.29 2.17 26.54
CA ARG A 195 -38.74 2.01 25.15
C ARG A 195 -38.62 3.32 24.36
N GLU A 196 -39.00 4.46 24.95
CA GLU A 196 -38.79 5.80 24.37
C GLU A 196 -37.31 6.12 24.16
N HIS A 197 -36.46 5.81 25.14
CA HIS A 197 -35.01 6.02 25.04
C HIS A 197 -34.39 5.22 23.88
N LEU A 198 -34.76 3.95 23.76
CA LEU A 198 -34.29 3.09 22.68
C LEU A 198 -34.80 3.54 21.31
N ALA A 199 -36.05 3.97 21.23
CA ALA A 199 -36.62 4.55 19.99
C ALA A 199 -35.86 5.82 19.57
N GLY A 200 -35.61 6.75 20.49
CA GLY A 200 -34.86 7.96 20.20
C GLY A 200 -33.42 7.70 19.75
N ARG A 201 -32.75 6.67 20.29
CA ARG A 201 -31.42 6.24 19.83
C ARG A 201 -31.46 5.66 18.42
N ALA A 202 -32.45 4.83 18.11
CA ALA A 202 -32.61 4.25 16.78
C ALA A 202 -32.79 5.34 15.70
N THR A 203 -33.60 6.37 15.98
CA THR A 203 -33.80 7.49 15.05
C THR A 203 -32.50 8.25 14.79
N ARG A 204 -31.70 8.53 15.82
CA ARG A 204 -30.41 9.23 15.67
C ARG A 204 -29.41 8.44 14.83
N PHE A 205 -29.36 7.13 15.00
CA PHE A 205 -28.46 6.26 14.23
C PHE A 205 -28.82 6.24 12.73
N ASN A 206 -30.11 6.23 12.41
CA ASN A 206 -30.58 6.20 11.03
C ASN A 206 -30.26 7.50 10.26
N ILE A 207 -30.32 8.65 10.93
CA ILE A 207 -30.00 9.96 10.32
C ILE A 207 -28.49 10.12 10.05
N ALA A 208 -27.63 9.53 10.89
CA ALA A 208 -26.17 9.62 10.70
C ALA A 208 -25.62 8.67 9.62
N SER A 209 -26.45 7.76 9.10
CA SER A 209 -26.05 6.72 8.16
C SER A 209 -26.54 6.95 6.73
N GLY A 210 -27.27 8.04 6.47
CA GLY A 210 -27.73 8.48 5.15
C GLY A 210 -27.03 9.76 4.72
#